data_AF-G6EFI5-F1
#
_entry.id   AF-G6EFI5-F1
#
_cell.length_a   1.000
_cell.length_b   1.000
_cell.length_c   1.000
_cell.angle_alpha   90.00
_cell.angle_beta   90.00
_cell.angle_gamma   90.00
#
_symmetry.space_group_name_H-M   'P 1'
#
loop_
_entity.id
_entity.type
_entity.pdbx_description
1 polymer ?
#
loop_
_entity_poly.entity_id
_entity_poly.type
_entity_poly.pdbx_seq_one_letter_code
_entity_poly.pdbx_strand_id
1 'polypeptide(L)'
;MQVKFDDFLLWLLSLFGGLALCGARLGWLLFGVAPVPPADPVALDLWRRKRRWLVISEISALPAFATISVMIGKIRAWPVEGVVLFSMVLGALGFAFFLDALQTIVRRRMGLNGAAVKDETP
;
A
#
# COMPACT_ATOMS: atom_id res chain seq x y z
N MET A 1 -0.41 23.97 -14.28
CA MET A 1 0.64 23.07 -13.74
C MET A 1 1.19 22.28 -14.92
N GLN A 2 2.31 22.70 -15.51
CA GLN A 2 2.94 21.95 -16.60
C GLN A 2 3.65 20.73 -15.99
N VAL A 3 3.26 19.53 -16.42
CA VAL A 3 3.97 18.29 -16.07
C VAL A 3 5.29 18.33 -16.82
N LYS A 4 6.41 18.44 -16.09
CA LYS A 4 7.74 18.41 -16.70
C LYS A 4 8.18 16.95 -16.86
N PHE A 5 9.03 16.68 -17.84
CA PHE A 5 9.61 15.35 -18.04
C PHE A 5 10.33 14.84 -16.76
N ASP A 6 10.92 15.75 -16.00
CA ASP A 6 11.55 15.46 -14.71
C ASP A 6 10.56 14.90 -13.67
N ASP A 7 9.32 15.40 -13.65
CA ASP A 7 8.28 14.89 -12.75
C ASP A 7 7.89 13.46 -13.14
N PHE A 8 7.86 13.16 -14.44
CA PHE A 8 7.57 11.82 -14.95
C PHE A 8 8.71 10.84 -14.61
N LEU A 9 9.97 11.26 -14.78
CA LEU A 9 11.13 10.46 -14.39
C LEU A 9 11.14 10.19 -12.88
N LEU A 10 10.89 11.21 -12.07
CA LEU A 10 10.81 11.07 -10.61
C LEU A 10 9.68 10.14 -10.18
N TRP A 11 8.53 10.21 -10.86
CA TRP A 11 7.42 9.30 -10.65
C TRP A 11 7.80 7.86 -11.02
N LEU A 12 8.49 7.65 -12.14
CA LEU A 12 8.95 6.33 -12.57
C LEU A 12 9.95 5.72 -11.58
N LEU A 13 10.92 6.52 -11.11
CA LEU A 13 11.89 6.10 -10.09
C LEU A 13 11.20 5.74 -8.78
N SER A 14 10.22 6.55 -8.37
CA SER A 14 9.41 6.28 -7.17
C SER A 14 8.62 4.99 -7.33
N LEU A 15 8.00 4.76 -8.50
CA LEU A 15 7.27 3.54 -8.81
C LEU A 15 8.15 2.30 -8.68
N PHE A 16 9.37 2.33 -9.26
CA PHE A 16 10.30 1.20 -9.15
C PHE A 16 10.84 1.01 -7.74
N GLY A 17 11.10 2.10 -7.00
CA GLY A 17 11.47 2.03 -5.59
C GLY A 17 10.38 1.36 -4.75
N GLY A 18 9.13 1.83 -4.88
CA GLY A 18 7.96 1.22 -4.23
C GLY A 18 7.76 -0.24 -4.62
N LEU A 19 7.92 -0.57 -5.90
CA LEU A 19 7.81 -1.93 -6.42
C LEU A 19 8.84 -2.87 -5.78
N ALA A 20 10.09 -2.43 -5.58
CA ALA A 20 11.14 -3.25 -5.01
C ALA A 20 10.79 -3.71 -3.57
N LEU A 21 10.39 -2.78 -2.69
CA LEU A 21 10.04 -3.14 -1.32
C LEU A 21 8.68 -3.82 -1.20
N CYS A 22 7.71 -3.44 -2.03
CA CYS A 22 6.43 -4.14 -2.13
C CYS A 22 6.64 -5.60 -2.57
N GLY A 23 7.49 -5.83 -3.57
CA GLY A 23 7.88 -7.17 -4.04
C GLY A 23 8.57 -7.99 -2.95
N ALA A 24 9.52 -7.39 -2.22
CA ALA A 24 10.19 -8.06 -1.11
C ALA A 24 9.19 -8.50 -0.01
N ARG A 25 8.27 -7.61 0.37
CA ARG A 25 7.21 -7.91 1.33
C ARG A 25 6.24 -8.98 0.82
N LEU A 26 5.80 -8.88 -0.42
CA LEU A 26 4.93 -9.89 -1.05
C LEU A 26 5.62 -11.26 -1.06
N GLY A 27 6.91 -11.31 -1.38
CA GLY A 27 7.71 -12.52 -1.30
C GLY A 27 7.68 -13.12 0.12
N TRP A 28 7.90 -12.30 1.13
CA TRP A 28 7.83 -12.75 2.54
C TRP A 28 6.44 -13.25 2.94
N LEU A 29 5.36 -12.56 2.54
CA LEU A 29 3.99 -12.99 2.84
C LEU A 29 3.60 -14.30 2.12
N LEU A 30 4.02 -14.45 0.86
CA LEU A 30 3.66 -15.60 0.04
C LEU A 30 4.49 -16.86 0.38
N PHE A 31 5.75 -16.70 0.77
CA PHE A 31 6.66 -17.82 1.00
C PHE A 31 7.08 -18.01 2.45
N GLY A 32 6.98 -16.98 3.30
CA GLY A 32 7.31 -17.06 4.72
C GLY A 32 6.14 -17.45 5.61
N VAL A 33 4.95 -16.85 5.41
CA VAL A 33 3.85 -16.96 6.39
C VAL A 33 2.93 -18.18 6.16
N ALA A 34 2.68 -18.58 4.91
CA ALA A 34 1.77 -19.69 4.62
C ALA A 34 2.22 -20.54 3.42
N PRO A 35 3.46 -21.10 3.42
CA PRO A 35 4.08 -21.69 2.23
C PRO A 35 3.37 -22.92 1.67
N VAL A 36 2.71 -23.72 2.52
CA VAL A 36 2.16 -25.02 2.13
C VAL A 36 0.72 -24.89 1.61
N PRO A 37 0.41 -25.39 0.41
CA PRO A 37 -0.97 -25.45 -0.09
C PRO A 37 -1.78 -26.52 0.68
N PRO A 38 -3.06 -26.27 0.99
CA PRO A 38 -3.93 -27.25 1.64
C PRO A 38 -4.23 -28.44 0.70
N ALA A 39 -4.38 -29.63 1.27
CA ALA A 39 -4.66 -30.87 0.53
C ALA A 39 -6.12 -31.01 0.09
N ASP A 40 -7.04 -30.36 0.80
CA ASP A 40 -8.46 -30.33 0.44
C ASP A 40 -8.67 -29.46 -0.82
N PRO A 41 -9.33 -29.98 -1.88
CA PRO A 41 -9.55 -29.25 -3.13
C PRO A 41 -10.33 -27.93 -2.95
N VAL A 42 -11.30 -27.88 -2.02
CA VAL A 42 -12.10 -26.65 -1.81
C VAL A 42 -11.26 -25.58 -1.12
N ALA A 43 -10.50 -25.95 -0.07
CA ALA A 43 -9.57 -25.05 0.59
C ALA A 43 -8.47 -24.52 -0.34
N LEU A 44 -8.03 -25.35 -1.30
CA LEU A 44 -7.00 -25.01 -2.27
C LEU A 44 -7.44 -23.89 -3.24
N ASP A 45 -8.70 -23.91 -3.68
CA ASP A 45 -9.24 -22.85 -4.54
C ASP A 45 -9.32 -21.50 -3.82
N LEU A 46 -9.77 -21.51 -2.56
CA LEU A 46 -9.81 -20.30 -1.73
C LEU A 46 -8.40 -19.76 -1.46
N TRP A 47 -7.44 -20.64 -1.17
CA TRP A 47 -6.04 -20.28 -0.97
C TRP A 47 -5.43 -19.60 -2.21
N ARG A 48 -5.67 -20.16 -3.40
CA ARG A 48 -5.21 -19.58 -4.68
C ARG A 48 -5.83 -18.21 -4.95
N ARG A 49 -7.15 -18.09 -4.76
CA ARG A 49 -7.87 -16.82 -4.92
C ARG A 49 -7.31 -15.76 -3.98
N LYS A 50 -7.17 -16.07 -2.70
CA LYS A 50 -6.65 -15.13 -1.69
C LYS A 50 -5.25 -14.62 -2.05
N ARG A 51 -4.36 -15.50 -2.49
CA ARG A 51 -3.00 -15.11 -2.92
C ARG A 51 -3.01 -14.24 -4.17
N ARG A 52 -3.83 -14.57 -5.16
CA ARG A 52 -3.97 -13.76 -6.38
C ARG A 52 -4.51 -12.37 -6.06
N TRP A 53 -5.52 -12.27 -5.21
CA TRP A 53 -6.08 -11.00 -4.78
C TRP A 53 -5.07 -10.16 -3.99
N LEU A 54 -4.31 -10.77 -3.09
CA LEU A 54 -3.24 -10.10 -2.35
C LEU A 54 -2.21 -9.46 -3.29
N VAL A 55 -1.73 -10.20 -4.30
CA VAL A 55 -0.74 -9.68 -5.26
C VAL A 55 -1.33 -8.54 -6.09
N ILE A 56 -2.55 -8.72 -6.62
CA ILE A 56 -3.20 -7.69 -7.44
C ILE A 56 -3.41 -6.41 -6.62
N SER A 57 -3.88 -6.52 -5.38
CA SER A 57 -4.15 -5.36 -4.55
C SER A 57 -2.87 -4.57 -4.24
N GLU A 58 -1.78 -5.26 -3.89
CA GLU A 58 -0.50 -4.62 -3.56
C GLU A 58 0.15 -3.94 -4.78
N ILE A 59 0.13 -4.59 -5.95
CA ILE A 59 0.68 -4.00 -7.19
C ILE A 59 -0.15 -2.79 -7.65
N SER A 60 -1.48 -2.87 -7.53
CA SER A 60 -2.37 -1.78 -7.94
C SER A 60 -2.18 -0.49 -7.12
N ALA A 61 -1.60 -0.59 -5.92
CA ALA A 61 -1.34 0.54 -5.04
C ALA A 61 -0.07 1.32 -5.42
N LEU A 62 0.87 0.70 -6.14
CA LEU A 62 2.18 1.30 -6.45
C LEU A 62 2.09 2.63 -7.21
N PRO A 63 1.23 2.78 -8.25
CA PRO A 63 1.06 4.06 -8.92
C PRO A 63 0.57 5.17 -7.99
N ALA A 64 -0.32 4.83 -7.04
CA ALA A 64 -0.82 5.79 -6.06
C ALA A 64 0.30 6.22 -5.10
N PHE A 65 1.12 5.28 -4.61
CA PHE A 65 2.25 5.58 -3.75
C PHE A 65 3.30 6.45 -4.43
N ALA A 66 3.63 6.16 -5.69
CA ALA A 66 4.54 6.99 -6.48
C ALA A 66 3.98 8.43 -6.62
N THR A 67 2.69 8.54 -6.94
CA THR A 67 2.00 9.84 -7.09
C THR A 67 2.00 10.65 -5.80
N ILE A 68 1.63 10.02 -4.68
CA ILE A 68 1.62 10.65 -3.35
C ILE A 68 3.04 11.13 -2.99
N SER A 69 4.05 10.30 -3.26
CA SER A 69 5.44 10.62 -2.93
C SER A 69 5.92 11.83 -3.71
N VAL A 70 5.73 11.85 -5.05
CA VAL A 70 6.09 12.99 -5.90
C VAL A 70 5.35 14.25 -5.47
N MET A 71 4.04 14.13 -5.21
CA MET A 71 3.22 15.28 -4.80
C MET A 71 3.71 15.89 -3.48
N ILE A 72 3.93 15.05 -2.45
CA ILE A 72 4.45 15.51 -1.16
C ILE A 72 5.86 16.07 -1.30
N GLY A 73 6.72 15.41 -2.09
CA GLY A 73 8.07 15.85 -2.37
C GLY A 73 8.12 17.25 -2.97
N LYS A 74 7.23 17.54 -3.93
CA LYS A 74 7.12 18.88 -4.53
C LYS A 74 6.60 19.93 -3.56
N ILE A 75 5.60 19.59 -2.74
CA ILE A 75 5.04 20.53 -1.74
C ILE A 75 6.07 20.87 -0.66
N ARG A 76 6.89 19.89 -0.26
CA ARG A 76 7.89 20.04 0.81
C ARG A 76 9.30 20.35 0.30
N ALA A 77 9.46 20.54 -1.01
CA ALA A 77 10.75 20.75 -1.67
C ALA A 77 11.82 19.70 -1.27
N TRP A 78 11.43 18.43 -1.22
CA TRP A 78 12.34 17.33 -0.87
C TRP A 78 13.34 17.04 -2.00
N PRO A 79 14.54 16.55 -1.64
CA PRO A 79 15.47 16.01 -2.63
C PRO A 79 14.90 14.74 -3.27
N VAL A 80 15.38 14.41 -4.47
CA VAL A 80 14.93 13.28 -5.29
C VAL A 80 14.99 11.96 -4.51
N GLU A 81 16.09 11.75 -3.78
CA GLU A 81 16.33 10.57 -2.96
C GLU A 81 15.26 10.42 -1.87
N GLY A 82 14.88 11.53 -1.23
CA GLY A 82 13.85 11.56 -0.20
C GLY A 82 12.47 11.15 -0.73
N VAL A 83 12.14 11.57 -1.96
CA VAL A 83 10.89 11.19 -2.62
C VAL A 83 10.85 9.70 -2.93
N VAL A 84 11.93 9.16 -3.51
CA VAL A 84 12.02 7.73 -3.85
C VAL A 84 12.00 6.89 -2.58
N LEU A 85 12.76 7.25 -1.55
CA LEU A 85 12.77 6.57 -0.25
C LEU A 85 11.39 6.57 0.39
N PHE A 86 10.67 7.68 0.33
CA PHE A 86 9.30 7.72 0.84
C PHE A 86 8.36 6.78 0.08
N SER A 87 8.52 6.69 -1.25
CA SER A 87 7.77 5.72 -2.06
C SER A 87 8.13 4.27 -1.73
N MET A 88 9.40 3.98 -1.45
CA MET A 88 9.85 2.68 -0.96
C MET A 88 9.19 2.33 0.38
N VAL A 89 9.15 3.28 1.33
CA VAL A 89 8.48 3.09 2.63
C VAL A 89 7.00 2.79 2.43
N LEU A 90 6.29 3.54 1.57
CA LEU A 90 4.89 3.25 1.26
C LEU A 90 4.72 1.85 0.64
N GLY A 91 5.61 1.46 -0.28
CA GLY A 91 5.63 0.10 -0.85
C GLY A 91 5.87 -0.98 0.20
N ALA A 92 6.74 -0.74 1.19
CA ALA A 92 6.98 -1.66 2.30
C ALA A 92 5.79 -1.76 3.27
N LEU A 93 5.05 -0.67 3.49
CA LEU A 93 3.85 -0.65 4.34
C LEU A 93 2.67 -1.36 3.68
N GLY A 94 2.60 -1.34 2.35
CA GLY A 94 1.63 -2.07 1.55
C GLY A 94 0.23 -1.45 1.54
N PHE A 95 -0.62 -2.01 0.69
CA PHE A 95 -1.96 -1.51 0.41
C PHE A 95 -2.91 -1.60 1.61
N ALA A 96 -2.80 -2.65 2.43
CA ALA A 96 -3.65 -2.81 3.60
C ALA A 96 -3.49 -1.65 4.61
N PHE A 97 -2.24 -1.21 4.83
CA PHE A 97 -1.96 -0.04 5.66
C PHE A 97 -2.54 1.24 5.05
N PHE A 98 -2.44 1.39 3.73
CA PHE A 98 -3.01 2.54 3.03
C PHE A 98 -4.53 2.63 3.19
N LEU A 99 -5.25 1.51 3.07
CA LEU A 99 -6.70 1.47 3.31
C LEU A 99 -7.06 1.83 4.75
N ASP A 100 -6.31 1.34 5.73
CA ASP A 100 -6.53 1.64 7.15
C ASP A 100 -6.28 3.13 7.46
N ALA A 101 -5.22 3.70 6.91
CA ALA A 101 -4.93 5.13 7.00
C ALA A 101 -6.03 5.98 6.34
N LEU A 102 -6.47 5.60 5.14
CA LEU A 102 -7.57 6.28 4.44
C LEU A 102 -8.87 6.18 5.23
N GLN A 103 -9.20 5.00 5.75
CA GLN A 103 -10.39 4.79 6.57
C GLN A 103 -10.34 5.64 7.84
N THR A 104 -9.18 5.73 8.50
CA THR A 104 -8.98 6.58 9.68
C THR A 104 -9.19 8.06 9.35
N ILE A 105 -8.67 8.54 8.23
CA ILE A 105 -8.86 9.93 7.78
C ILE A 105 -10.33 10.20 7.48
N VAL A 106 -10.99 9.29 6.76
CA VAL A 106 -12.41 9.43 6.41
C VAL A 106 -13.30 9.39 7.65
N ARG A 107 -13.07 8.47 8.60
CA ARG A 107 -13.79 8.40 9.88
C ARG A 107 -13.63 9.68 10.69
N ARG A 108 -12.40 10.21 10.79
CA ARG A 108 -12.11 11.51 11.43
C ARG A 108 -12.89 12.63 10.76
N ARG A 109 -12.93 12.66 9.43
CA ARG A 109 -13.64 13.69 8.66
C ARG A 109 -15.16 13.60 8.80
N MET A 110 -15.71 12.40 8.95
CA MET A 110 -17.15 12.16 9.17
C MET A 110 -17.58 12.29 10.63
N GLY A 111 -16.67 12.62 11.56
CA GLY A 111 -17.01 12.74 12.99
C GLY A 111 -17.40 11.43 13.67
N LEU A 112 -17.13 10.27 13.06
CA LEU A 112 -17.52 8.94 13.56
C LEU A 112 -16.67 8.45 14.75
N ASN A 113 -15.78 9.29 15.29
CA ASN A 113 -14.89 8.94 16.40
C ASN A 113 -15.59 8.92 17.77
N GLY A 114 -16.90 9.15 17.84
CA GLY A 114 -17.65 9.26 19.11
C GLY A 114 -18.85 8.32 19.29
N ALA A 115 -19.13 7.37 18.37
CA ALA A 115 -20.40 6.64 18.37
C ALA A 115 -20.27 5.11 18.58
N ALA A 116 -19.18 4.60 19.15
CA ALA A 116 -19.05 3.17 19.40
C ALA A 116 -18.04 2.80 20.49
N VAL A 117 -18.25 3.23 21.74
CA VAL A 117 -17.94 2.44 22.95
C VAL A 117 -18.84 2.92 24.09
N LYS A 118 -20.11 2.51 24.08
CA LYS A 118 -20.92 2.41 25.30
C LYS A 118 -22.02 1.34 25.13
N ASP A 119 -21.61 0.15 24.69
CA ASP A 119 -22.38 -1.05 25.01
C ASP A 119 -21.85 -1.56 26.36
N GLU A 120 -22.19 -0.80 27.41
CA GLU A 120 -22.30 -1.36 28.74
C GLU A 120 -23.43 -2.38 28.68
N THR A 121 -23.08 -3.66 28.49
CA THR A 121 -24.01 -4.73 28.82
C THR A 121 -23.79 -5.08 30.30
N PRO A 122 -24.89 -5.20 31.09
CA PRO A 122 -24.85 -5.42 32.54
C PRO A 122 -24.33 -6.80 32.94
#